data_AF-A0A811YSM6-F1
#
_entry.id   AF-A0A811YSM6-F1
#
_cell.length_a   1.000
_cell.length_b   1.000
_cell.length_c   1.000
_cell.angle_alpha   90.00
_cell.angle_beta   90.00
_cell.angle_gamma   90.00
#
_symmetry.space_group_name_H-M   'P 1'
#
loop_
_entity.id
_entity.type
_entity.pdbx_description
1 polymer ?
#
loop_
_entity_poly.entity_id
_entity_poly.type
_entity_poly.pdbx_seq_one_letter_code
_entity_poly.pdbx_strand_id
1 'polypeptide(L)' 'MEPFDEEISGILEIVGRLTAKATIMCASYVQFKEDNHLFDRGLYNEAVKITHEFPQFFPLGVVQYN' A
#
# COMPACT_ATOMS: atom_id res chain seq x y z
N MET A 1 -16.03 11.78 -5.72
CA MET A 1 -15.58 10.38 -5.74
C MET A 1 -16.64 9.61 -6.45
N GLU A 2 -16.27 8.92 -7.51
CA GLU A 2 -17.16 7.98 -8.16
C GLU A 2 -17.24 6.71 -7.28
N PRO A 3 -18.40 6.04 -7.25
CA PRO A 3 -18.59 4.80 -6.51
C PRO A 3 -17.72 3.68 -7.09
N PHE A 4 -17.64 2.54 -6.38
CA PHE A 4 -17.03 1.35 -6.94
C PHE A 4 -17.89 0.81 -8.09
N ASP A 5 -17.27 0.61 -9.25
CA ASP A 5 -17.93 0.03 -10.42
C ASP A 5 -18.10 -1.50 -10.30
N GLU A 6 -17.26 -2.14 -9.48
CA GLU A 6 -17.21 -3.59 -9.30
C GLU A 6 -17.17 -3.96 -7.81
N GLU A 7 -17.55 -5.21 -7.49
CA GLU A 7 -17.42 -5.75 -6.14
C GLU A 7 -15.95 -5.96 -5.79
N ILE A 8 -15.52 -5.39 -4.66
CA ILE A 8 -14.17 -5.56 -4.13
C ILE A 8 -14.20 -6.48 -2.91
N SER A 9 -13.24 -7.40 -2.82
CA SER A 9 -13.14 -8.34 -1.69
C SER A 9 -11.68 -8.76 -1.46
N GLY A 10 -11.41 -9.43 -0.33
CA GLY A 10 -10.07 -9.91 0.01
C GLY A 10 -9.07 -8.79 0.31
N ILE A 11 -7.85 -8.93 -0.20
CA ILE A 11 -6.75 -7.98 0.02
C ILE A 11 -6.66 -6.96 -1.11
N LEU A 12 -6.62 -5.69 -0.74
CA LEU A 12 -6.48 -4.56 -1.65
C LEU A 12 -5.24 -3.73 -1.31
N GLU A 13 -4.46 -3.41 -2.34
CA GLU A 13 -3.46 -2.36 -2.29
C GLU A 13 -4.11 -1.03 -2.70
N ILE A 14 -4.03 -0.01 -1.84
CA ILE A 14 -4.60 1.31 -2.08
C ILE A 14 -3.46 2.32 -2.21
N VAL A 15 -3.43 3.02 -3.34
CA VAL A 15 -2.53 4.17 -3.57
C VAL A 15 -3.34 5.45 -3.49
N GLY A 16 -2.89 6.40 -2.68
CA GLY A 16 -3.62 7.63 -2.45
C GLY A 16 -2.89 8.62 -1.57
N ARG A 17 -3.60 9.68 -1.17
CA ARG A 17 -3.08 10.75 -0.32
C ARG A 17 -3.74 10.71 1.05
N LEU A 18 -2.94 10.84 2.11
CA LEU A 18 -3.47 11.05 3.47
C LEU A 18 -4.23 12.38 3.54
N THR A 19 -5.43 12.33 4.11
CA THR A 19 -6.24 13.53 4.40
C THR A 19 -5.89 14.08 5.78
N ALA A 20 -6.33 15.31 6.06
CA ALA A 20 -6.22 15.92 7.39
C ALA A 20 -6.97 15.15 8.49
N LYS A 21 -7.85 14.20 8.14
CA LYS A 21 -8.58 13.34 9.07
C LYS A 21 -7.93 11.95 9.25
N ALA A 22 -6.69 11.78 8.78
CA ALA A 22 -5.99 10.49 8.79
C ALA A 22 -6.73 9.36 8.06
N THR A 23 -7.50 9.71 7.02
CA THR A 23 -8.04 8.74 6.05
C THR A 23 -7.23 8.79 4.75
N ILE A 24 -7.36 7.78 3.89
CA ILE A 24 -6.71 7.76 2.58
C ILE A 24 -7.72 8.20 1.52
N MET A 25 -7.44 9.32 0.84
CA MET A 25 -8.12 9.67 -0.39
C MET A 25 -7.53 8.83 -1.53
N CYS A 26 -8.25 7.74 -1.87
CA CYS A 26 -7.86 6.78 -2.89
C CYS A 26 -7.73 7.44 -4.27
N ALA A 27 -6.62 7.18 -4.96
CA ALA A 27 -6.39 7.54 -6.36
C ALA A 27 -6.49 6.31 -7.27
N SER A 28 -5.99 5.17 -6.81
CA SER A 28 -6.12 3.87 -7.48
C SER A 28 -6.03 2.74 -6.47
N TYR A 29 -6.55 1.56 -6.84
CA TYR A 29 -6.44 0.35 -6.05
C TYR A 29 -6.19 -0.87 -6.94
N VAL A 30 -5.58 -1.90 -6.39
CA VAL A 30 -5.38 -3.21 -7.03
C VAL A 30 -5.81 -4.29 -6.05
N GLN A 31 -6.66 -5.22 -6.49
CA GLN A 31 -7.00 -6.41 -5.71
C GLN A 31 -5.95 -7.49 -5.93
N PHE A 32 -5.39 -8.03 -4.85
CA PHE A 32 -4.40 -9.10 -4.94
C PHE A 32 -5.09 -10.42 -5.29
N LYS A 33 -4.47 -11.19 -6.19
CA LYS A 33 -4.95 -12.53 -6.54
C LYS A 33 -4.51 -13.51 -5.46
N GLU A 34 -5.49 -14.19 -4.88
CA GLU A 34 -5.27 -15.21 -3.84
C GLU A 34 -5.73 -16.61 -4.30
N ASP A 35 -5.83 -16.82 -5.62
CA ASP A 35 -6.27 -18.07 -6.24
C ASP A 35 -5.28 -19.23 -6.04
N ASN A 36 -3.98 -18.93 -6.08
CA ASN A 36 -2.92 -19.92 -5.94
C ASN A 36 -2.25 -19.90 -4.56
N HIS A 37 -2.09 -18.72 -3.96
CA HIS A 37 -1.42 -18.51 -2.68
C HIS A 37 -2.13 -17.42 -1.88
N LEU A 38 -2.40 -17.69 -0.60
CA LEU A 38 -2.98 -16.69 0.31
C LEU A 38 -1.94 -15.62 0.64
N PHE A 39 -2.39 -14.37 0.75
CA PHE A 39 -1.51 -13.27 1.09
C PHE A 39 -1.28 -13.18 2.61
N ASP A 40 -0.04 -13.36 3.05
CA ASP A 40 0.32 -13.21 4.45
C ASP A 40 0.45 -11.73 4.84
N ARG A 41 -0.64 -11.18 5.38
CA ARG A 41 -0.68 -9.80 5.90
C ARG A 41 0.27 -9.57 7.07
N GLY A 42 0.53 -10.59 7.89
CA GLY A 42 1.42 -10.50 9.05
C GLY A 42 2.86 -10.31 8.60
N LEU A 43 3.31 -11.15 7.66
CA LEU A 43 4.63 -11.03 7.06
C LEU A 43 4.81 -9.69 6.32
N TYR A 44 3.80 -9.26 5.55
CA TYR A 44 3.84 -7.95 4.88
C TYR A 44 3.98 -6.79 5.87
N ASN A 45 3.27 -6.82 6.99
CA ASN A 45 3.37 -5.80 8.03
C ASN A 45 4.77 -5.72 8.66
N GLU A 46 5.42 -6.87 8.90
CA GLU A 46 6.81 -6.88 9.36
C GLU A 46 7.77 -6.32 8.30
N ALA A 47 7.56 -6.63 7.02
CA ALA A 47 8.33 -6.01 5.93
C ALA A 47 8.17 -4.48 5.90
N VAL A 48 6.94 -3.97 6.08
CA VAL A 48 6.69 -2.51 6.17
C VAL A 48 7.42 -1.89 7.36
N LYS A 49 7.48 -2.55 8.51
CA LYS A 49 8.27 -2.04 9.66
C LYS A 49 9.76 -1.96 9.31
N ILE A 50 10.30 -3.01 8.69
CA ILE A 50 11.72 -3.08 8.28
C ILE A 50 12.06 -1.96 7.29
N THR A 51 11.18 -1.61 6.34
CA THR A 51 11.47 -0.50 5.40
C THR A 51 11.59 0.85 6.09
N HIS A 52 10.86 1.06 7.19
CA HIS A 52 10.96 2.27 7.99
C HIS A 52 12.13 2.23 8.98
N GLU A 53 12.49 1.05 9.49
CA GLU A 53 13.63 0.85 10.39
C GLU A 53 14.98 1.00 9.66
N PHE A 54 15.05 0.59 8.38
CA PHE A 54 16.26 0.61 7.58
C PHE A 54 16.11 1.39 6.25
N PRO A 55 15.79 2.70 6.28
CA PRO A 55 15.52 3.50 5.09
C PRO A 55 16.73 3.63 4.13
N GLN A 56 17.95 3.43 4.63
CA GLN A 56 19.17 3.40 3.81
C GLN A 56 19.22 2.23 2.82
N PHE A 57 18.49 1.15 3.08
CA PHE A 57 18.40 -0.01 2.19
C PHE A 57 17.10 -0.02 1.38
N PHE A 58 16.14 0.84 1.74
CA PHE A 58 14.88 1.01 1.02
C PHE A 58 14.57 2.52 0.83
N PRO A 59 15.38 3.24 0.04
CA PRO A 59 15.24 4.68 -0.11
C PRO A 59 13.94 5.03 -0.82
N LEU A 60 13.21 6.01 -0.28
CA LEU A 60 12.02 6.56 -0.91
C LEU A 60 12.39 7.75 -1.81
N GLY A 61 12.21 7.59 -3.11
CA GLY A 61 12.54 8.61 -4.12
C GLY A 61 14.02 8.66 -4.50
N VAL A 62 14.36 9.53 -5.45
CA VAL A 62 15.76 9.80 -5.80
C VAL A 62 16.30 10.80 -4.79
N VAL A 63 17.40 10.47 -4.10
CA VAL A 63 18.09 11.43 -3.23
C VAL A 63 18.53 12.60 -4.12
N GLN A 64 17.87 13.74 -4.00
CA GLN A 64 18.27 14.96 -4.71
C GLN A 64 19.57 15.45 -4.07
N TYR A 65 20.71 15.04 -4.63
CA TYR A 65 21.98 15.69 -4.34
C TYR A 65 21.95 17.06 -5.01
N ASN A 66 21.92 18.13 -4.22
CA ASN A 66 22.18 19.49 -4.69
C ASN A 66 23.63 19.63 -5.14
#